data_AF-A0A937S925-F1
#
_entry.id   AF-A0A937S925-F1
#
_cell.length_a   1.000
_cell.length_b   1.000
_cell.length_c   1.000
_cell.angle_alpha   90.00
_cell.angle_beta   90.00
_cell.angle_gamma   90.00
#
_symmetry.space_group_name_H-M   'P 1'
#
loop_
_entity.id
_entity.type
_entity.pdbx_description
1 polymer ?
#
loop_
_entity_poly.entity_id
_entity_poly.type
_entity_poly.pdbx_seq_one_letter_code
_entity_poly.pdbx_strand_id
1 'polypeptide(L)'
;MNQGQRVIAEIKLIRSALKQQGDRIQKLPRQAVWVIYHHSGKSYRLTYQPVPISAWSLHPPDNNASRLLGVIDQALNNLATSDRRRA
;
A
#
# COMPACT_ATOMS: atom_id res chain seq x y z
N MET A 1 -2.80 -6.75 17.80
CA MET A 1 -2.88 -7.12 16.37
C MET A 1 -1.55 -7.70 15.94
N ASN A 2 -1.50 -8.90 15.35
CA ASN A 2 -0.23 -9.45 14.85
C ASN A 2 0.14 -8.81 13.48
N GLN A 3 1.40 -8.92 13.07
CA GLN A 3 1.91 -8.24 11.86
C GLN A 3 1.15 -8.68 10.59
N GLY A 4 0.75 -9.95 10.49
CA GLY A 4 -0.05 -10.45 9.36
C GLY A 4 -1.44 -9.80 9.28
N GLN A 5 -2.13 -9.66 10.41
CA GLN A 5 -3.42 -8.97 10.50
C GLN A 5 -3.28 -7.48 10.13
N ARG A 6 -2.20 -6.83 10.58
CA ARG A 6 -1.88 -5.45 10.22
C ARG A 6 -1.76 -5.29 8.70
N VAL A 7 -0.92 -6.11 8.07
CA VAL A 7 -0.69 -6.08 6.62
C VAL A 7 -1.99 -6.31 5.84
N ILE A 8 -2.85 -7.22 6.30
CA ILE A 8 -4.16 -7.46 5.66
C ILE A 8 -5.07 -6.23 5.75
N ALA A 9 -5.11 -5.56 6.91
CA ALA A 9 -5.90 -4.34 7.10
C ALA A 9 -5.36 -3.19 6.22
N GLU A 10 -4.05 -2.99 6.22
CA GLU A 10 -3.38 -1.98 5.40
C GLU A 10 -3.63 -2.21 3.89
N ILE A 11 -3.56 -3.46 3.41
CA ILE A 11 -3.86 -3.80 2.01
C ILE A 11 -5.30 -3.45 1.60
N LYS A 12 -6.28 -3.57 2.51
CA LYS A 12 -7.66 -3.15 2.23
C LYS A 12 -7.76 -1.64 2.00
N LEU A 13 -7.05 -0.86 2.82
CA LEU A 13 -7.00 0.61 2.68
C LEU A 13 -6.25 1.01 1.41
N ILE A 14 -5.08 0.42 1.17
CA ILE A 14 -4.28 0.65 -0.03
C ILE A 14 -5.13 0.38 -1.28
N ARG A 15 -5.86 -0.74 -1.31
CA ARG A 15 -6.75 -1.06 -2.43
C ARG A 15 -7.83 0.01 -2.64
N SER A 16 -8.42 0.53 -1.56
CA SER A 16 -9.46 1.56 -1.64
C SER A 16 -8.89 2.88 -2.20
N ALA A 17 -7.74 3.32 -1.68
CA ALA A 17 -7.07 4.54 -2.12
C ALA A 17 -6.62 4.46 -3.59
N LEU A 18 -6.01 3.34 -4.00
CA LEU A 18 -5.60 3.12 -5.39
C LEU A 18 -6.81 3.13 -6.34
N LYS A 19 -7.93 2.49 -5.95
CA LYS A 19 -9.15 2.49 -6.76
C LYS A 19 -9.69 3.91 -7.01
N GLN A 20 -9.57 4.82 -6.04
CA GLN A 20 -9.98 6.23 -6.20
C GLN A 20 -9.11 6.98 -7.21
N GLN A 21 -7.86 6.56 -7.40
CA GLN A 21 -6.94 7.12 -8.40
C GLN A 21 -7.05 6.43 -9.77
N GLY A 22 -7.91 5.41 -9.92
CA GLY A 22 -8.03 4.62 -11.14
C GLY A 22 -7.04 3.46 -11.25
N ASP A 23 -6.23 3.23 -10.21
CA ASP A 23 -5.24 2.17 -10.16
C ASP A 23 -5.83 0.86 -9.60
N ARG A 24 -5.19 -0.26 -9.93
CA ARG A 24 -5.59 -1.60 -9.47
C ARG A 24 -4.45 -2.29 -8.76
N ILE A 25 -4.77 -3.09 -7.74
CA ILE A 25 -3.78 -3.88 -6.99
C ILE A 25 -4.17 -5.36 -6.98
N GLN A 26 -3.19 -6.23 -7.24
CA GLN A 26 -3.35 -7.68 -7.26
C GLN A 26 -2.27 -8.36 -6.42
N LYS A 27 -2.65 -9.34 -5.59
CA LYS A 27 -1.68 -10.15 -4.85
C LYS A 27 -1.06 -11.20 -5.76
N LEU A 28 0.25 -11.36 -5.71
CA LEU A 28 0.92 -12.46 -6.42
C LEU A 28 0.70 -13.79 -5.67
N PRO A 29 0.37 -14.88 -6.37
CA PRO A 29 0.21 -16.20 -5.76
C PRO A 29 1.48 -16.60 -5.01
N ARG A 30 1.32 -17.14 -3.79
CA ARG A 30 2.41 -17.68 -2.96
C ARG A 30 3.53 -16.68 -2.59
N GLN A 31 3.33 -15.39 -2.81
CA GLN A 31 4.32 -14.36 -2.47
C GLN A 31 3.69 -13.27 -1.59
N ALA A 32 4.51 -12.67 -0.71
CA ALA A 32 4.15 -11.47 0.04
C ALA A 32 4.38 -10.20 -0.80
N VAL A 33 3.95 -10.25 -2.06
CA VAL A 33 4.16 -9.20 -3.06
C VAL A 33 2.82 -8.91 -3.72
N TRP A 34 2.57 -7.63 -3.97
CA TRP A 34 1.41 -7.16 -4.72
C TRP A 34 1.88 -6.40 -5.96
N VAL A 35 1.13 -6.49 -7.04
CA VAL A 35 1.36 -5.69 -8.25
C VAL A 35 0.33 -4.59 -8.29
N ILE A 36 0.78 -3.35 -8.43
CA ILE A 36 -0.05 -2.19 -8.73
C ILE A 36 0.00 -1.97 -10.24
N TYR A 37 -1.15 -1.99 -10.89
CA TYR A 37 -1.33 -1.58 -12.27
C TYR A 37 -1.75 -0.12 -12.26
N HIS A 38 -0.83 0.74 -12.71
CA HIS A 38 -1.04 2.17 -12.79
C HIS A 38 -1.83 2.52 -14.06
N HIS A 39 -2.70 3.53 -13.98
CA HIS A 39 -3.53 3.96 -15.11
C HIS A 39 -2.71 4.40 -16.34
N SER A 40 -1.45 4.78 -16.16
CA SER A 40 -0.53 5.12 -17.26
C SER A 40 0.04 3.90 -18.02
N GLY A 41 -0.44 2.68 -17.73
CA GLY A 41 0.06 1.43 -18.32
C GLY A 41 1.34 0.88 -17.67
N LYS A 42 1.89 1.56 -16.66
CA LYS A 42 3.03 1.05 -15.87
C LYS A 42 2.57 0.07 -14.80
N SER A 43 3.46 -0.79 -14.34
CA SER A 43 3.19 -1.64 -13.17
C SER A 43 4.33 -1.58 -12.16
N TYR A 44 3.95 -1.69 -10.88
CA TYR A 44 4.87 -1.60 -9.75
C TYR A 44 4.68 -2.78 -8.81
N ARG A 45 5.78 -3.29 -8.26
CA ARG A 45 5.75 -4.31 -7.20
C ARG A 45 5.74 -3.64 -5.84
N LEU A 46 4.68 -3.85 -5.10
CA LEU A 46 4.50 -3.43 -3.71
C LEU A 46 4.89 -4.56 -2.78
N THR A 47 5.82 -4.27 -1.87
CA THR A 47 6.32 -5.22 -0.86
C THR A 47 6.27 -4.56 0.51
N TYR A 48 5.98 -5.36 1.54
CA TYR A 48 6.10 -4.92 2.93
C TYR A 48 7.49 -5.29 3.44
N GLN A 49 8.27 -4.29 3.83
CA GLN A 49 9.58 -4.50 4.45
C GLN A 49 9.41 -4.76 5.95
N PRO A 50 9.93 -5.89 6.48
CA PRO A 50 9.85 -6.18 7.90
C PRO A 50 10.74 -5.24 8.74
N VAL A 51 10.75 -5.46 10.06
CA VAL A 51 11.61 -4.76 11.02
C VAL A 51 13.07 -4.78 10.55
N PRO A 52 13.83 -3.66 10.66
CA PRO A 52 13.50 -2.43 11.39
C PRO A 52 12.63 -1.42 10.64
N ILE A 53 12.45 -1.57 9.33
CA ILE A 53 11.83 -0.53 8.49
C ILE A 53 10.31 -0.52 8.66
N SER A 54 9.67 -1.69 8.70
CA SER A 54 8.21 -1.83 8.91
C SER A 54 7.36 -0.94 7.98
N ALA A 55 7.74 -0.84 6.71
CA ALA A 55 7.15 0.09 5.74
C ALA A 55 6.88 -0.58 4.38
N TRP A 56 6.01 0.04 3.59
CA TRP A 56 5.72 -0.35 2.22
C TRP A 56 6.76 0.21 1.25
N SER A 57 7.19 -0.60 0.29
CA SER A 57 8.12 -0.19 -0.78
C SER A 57 7.60 -0.55 -2.16
N LEU A 58 7.89 0.29 -3.15
CA LEU A 58 7.55 0.07 -4.57
C LEU A 58 8.80 -0.13 -5.43
N HIS A 59 8.69 -1.04 -6.40
CA HIS A 59 9.73 -1.31 -7.39
C HIS A 59 9.15 -1.32 -8.82
N PRO A 60 9.82 -0.68 -9.81
CA PRO A 60 11.05 0.12 -9.67
C PRO A 60 10.79 1.46 -8.92
N PRO A 61 11.79 2.01 -8.22
CA PRO A 61 11.66 3.31 -7.53
C PRO A 61 11.83 4.45 -8.55
N ASP A 62 10.73 4.87 -9.16
CA ASP A 62 10.66 6.05 -10.04
C ASP A 62 9.76 7.15 -9.43
N ASN A 63 9.66 8.32 -10.09
CA ASN A 63 8.86 9.44 -9.60
C ASN A 63 7.37 9.08 -9.39
N ASN A 64 6.84 8.19 -10.22
CA ASN A 64 5.46 7.72 -10.08
C ASN A 64 5.33 6.77 -8.88
N ALA A 65 6.33 5.92 -8.64
CA ALA A 65 6.40 5.09 -7.43
C ALA A 65 6.44 5.96 -6.17
N SER A 66 7.22 7.06 -6.14
CA SER A 66 7.21 8.00 -5.01
C SER A 66 5.84 8.64 -4.79
N ARG A 67 5.14 9.02 -5.87
CA ARG A 67 3.79 9.58 -5.78
C ARG A 67 2.78 8.55 -5.25
N LEU A 68 2.87 7.30 -5.72
CA LEU A 68 2.03 6.20 -5.26
C LEU A 68 2.29 5.85 -3.78
N LEU A 69 3.55 5.87 -3.34
CA LEU A 69 3.88 5.74 -1.92
C LEU A 69 3.24 6.85 -1.08
N GLY A 70 3.26 8.09 -1.56
CA GLY A 70 2.56 9.19 -0.88
C GLY A 70 1.05 8.95 -0.72
N VAL A 71 0.38 8.40 -1.74
CA VAL A 71 -1.04 8.01 -1.66
C VAL A 71 -1.25 6.87 -0.65
N ILE A 72 -0.36 5.88 -0.64
CA ILE A 72 -0.39 4.76 0.31
C ILE A 72 -0.23 5.29 1.74
N ASP A 73 0.81 6.08 2.01
CA ASP A 73 1.09 6.62 3.34
C ASP A 73 -0.06 7.52 3.83
N GLN A 74 -0.65 8.33 2.96
CA GLN A 74 -1.83 9.14 3.30
C GLN A 74 -3.02 8.26 3.69
N ALA A 75 -3.29 7.19 2.93
CA ALA A 75 -4.37 6.26 3.23
C ALA A 75 -4.18 5.56 4.58
N LEU A 76 -2.94 5.18 4.91
CA LEU A 76 -2.60 4.54 6.17
C LEU A 76 -2.64 5.50 7.36
N ASN A 77 -2.19 6.74 7.20
CA ASN A 77 -2.22 7.77 8.26
C ASN A 77 -3.65 8.26 8.57
N ASN A 78 -4.54 8.29 7.58
CA ASN A 78 -5.95 8.62 7.79
C ASN A 78 -6.66 7.59 8.70
N LEU A 79 -6.21 6.33 8.72
CA LEU A 79 -6.68 5.33 9.68
C LEU A 79 -6.26 5.68 11.12
N ALA A 80 -4.98 6.02 11.34
CA ALA A 80 -4.46 6.38 12.66
C ALA A 80 -5.16 7.61 13.27
N THR A 81 -5.57 8.55 12.42
CA THR A 81 -6.28 9.76 12.83
C THR A 81 -7.76 9.48 13.13
N SER A 82 -8.38 8.53 12.42
CA SER A 82 -9.77 8.12 12.64
C SER A 82 -9.94 7.27 13.90
N ASP A 83 -8.93 6.44 14.24
CA ASP A 83 -8.88 5.65 15.47
C ASP A 83 -8.76 6.57 16.71
N ARG A 84 -7.90 7.60 16.64
CA ARG A 84 -7.75 8.61 17.70
C ARG A 84 -9.00 9.46 17.98
N ARG A 85 -9.91 9.61 17.03
CA ARG A 85 -11.15 10.41 17.21
C ARG A 85 -12.31 9.60 17.80
N ARG A 86 -12.13 8.30 18.01
CA ARG A 86 -13.12 7.40 18.65
C ARG A 86 -12.75 6.95 20.06
N ALA A 87 -11.61 7.43 20.58
CA ALA A 87 -11.16 7.18 21.95
C ALA A 87 -11.58 8.30 22.89
#